data_AF-A0A6I7P2E1-F1
#
_entry.id   AF-A0A6I7P2E1-F1
#
_cell.length_a   1.000
_cell.length_b   1.000
_cell.length_c   1.000
_cell.angle_alpha   90.00
_cell.angle_beta   90.00
_cell.angle_gamma   90.00
#
_symmetry.space_group_name_H-M   'P 1'
#
loop_
_entity.id
_entity.type
_entity.pdbx_description
1 polymer ?
#
loop_
_entity_poly.entity_id
_entity_poly.type
_entity_poly.pdbx_seq_one_letter_code
_entity_poly.pdbx_strand_id
1 'polypeptide(L)' 'MAEATTRVRTHVTVDRTLLEEAKAHGVSLSATLDEALRDKLRTARHEAYRRENAEAYAAANRWVEDYGLPFEDDRTF' A
#
# COMPACT_ATOMS: atom_id res chain seq x y z
N MET A 1 19.96 -4.73 7.92
CA MET A 1 19.82 -6.12 8.38
C MET A 1 18.35 -6.50 8.22
N ALA A 2 18.03 -7.47 7.36
CA ALA A 2 16.64 -7.87 7.13
C ALA A 2 16.12 -8.61 8.38
N GLU A 3 15.25 -7.96 9.14
CA GLU A 3 14.62 -8.53 10.31
C GLU A 3 13.74 -9.72 9.88
N ALA A 4 14.05 -10.90 10.40
CA ALA A 4 13.31 -12.11 10.08
C ALA A 4 11.86 -11.95 10.56
N THR A 5 10.92 -11.80 9.62
CA THR A 5 9.50 -11.65 9.94
C THR A 5 9.02 -12.85 10.73
N THR A 6 8.69 -12.63 12.00
CA THR A 6 8.09 -13.65 12.86
C THR A 6 6.67 -13.91 12.35
N ARG A 7 6.44 -15.11 11.82
CA ARG A 7 5.12 -15.53 11.34
C ARG A 7 4.33 -16.12 12.50
N VAL A 8 3.10 -15.65 12.68
CA VAL A 8 2.17 -16.18 13.68
C VAL A 8 1.09 -16.99 12.97
N ARG A 9 0.65 -18.10 13.57
CA ARG A 9 -0.50 -18.86 13.09
C ARG A 9 -1.79 -18.17 13.55
N THR A 10 -2.64 -17.83 12.59
CA THR A 10 -3.94 -17.21 12.83
C THR A 10 -5.04 -18.08 12.25
N HIS A 11 -6.14 -18.22 13.00
CA HIS A 11 -7.34 -18.89 12.48
C HIS A 11 -8.13 -17.88 11.64
N VAL A 12 -8.46 -18.27 10.40
CA VAL A 12 -9.24 -17.45 9.47
C VAL A 12 -10.38 -18.29 8.90
N THR A 13 -11.52 -17.64 8.66
CA THR A 13 -12.67 -18.26 8.00
C THR A 13 -12.63 -17.89 6.52
N VAL A 14 -12.70 -18.90 5.66
CA VAL A 14 -12.69 -18.74 4.19
C VAL A 14 -13.73 -19.65 3.57
N ASP A 15 -14.22 -19.27 2.39
CA ASP A 15 -15.13 -20.11 1.62
C ASP A 15 -14.46 -21.45 1.29
N ARG A 16 -15.20 -22.54 1.52
CA ARG A 16 -14.69 -23.90 1.32
C ARG A 16 -14.44 -24.20 -0.15
N THR A 17 -15.37 -23.83 -1.03
CA THR A 17 -15.30 -24.14 -2.45
C THR A 17 -14.11 -23.43 -3.09
N LEU A 18 -13.91 -22.16 -2.75
CA LEU A 18 -12.76 -21.37 -3.17
C LEU A 18 -11.43 -21.94 -2.64
N LEU A 19 -11.40 -22.40 -1.39
CA LEU A 19 -10.19 -23.00 -0.81
C LEU A 19 -9.83 -24.33 -1.50
N GLU A 20 -10.82 -25.14 -1.85
CA GLU A 20 -10.62 -26.40 -2.57
C GLU A 20 -10.12 -26.15 -3.99
N GLU A 21 -10.71 -25.18 -4.69
CA GLU A 21 -10.24 -24.73 -6.01
C GLU A 21 -8.80 -24.19 -5.95
N ALA A 22 -8.50 -23.30 -5.01
CA ALA A 22 -7.15 -22.77 -4.80
C ALA A 22 -6.12 -23.89 -4.60
N LYS A 23 -6.45 -24.90 -3.79
CA LYS A 23 -5.59 -26.07 -3.58
C LYS A 23 -5.40 -26.90 -4.86
N ALA A 24 -6.47 -27.11 -5.62
CA ALA A 24 -6.41 -27.84 -6.89
C ALA A 24 -5.48 -27.14 -7.90
N HIS A 25 -5.39 -25.81 -7.85
CA HIS A 25 -4.51 -25.00 -8.67
C HIS A 25 -3.13 -24.70 -8.04
N GLY A 26 -2.81 -25.28 -6.89
CA GLY A 26 -1.51 -25.08 -6.23
C GLY A 26 -1.33 -23.70 -5.59
N VAL A 27 -2.40 -22.95 -5.37
CA VAL A 27 -2.39 -21.63 -4.74
C VAL A 27 -2.29 -21.78 -3.22
N SER A 28 -1.28 -21.16 -2.62
CA SER A 28 -1.05 -21.20 -1.17
C SER A 28 -1.81 -20.08 -0.45
N LEU A 29 -2.81 -20.46 0.36
CA LEU A 29 -3.62 -19.52 1.14
C LEU A 29 -2.78 -18.54 1.98
N SER A 30 -1.72 -19.02 2.62
CA SER A 30 -0.89 -18.18 3.49
C SER A 30 -0.10 -17.14 2.71
N ALA A 31 0.49 -17.53 1.57
CA ALA A 31 1.23 -16.62 0.71
C ALA A 31 0.30 -15.56 0.09
N THR A 32 -0.85 -15.99 -0.44
CA THR A 32 -1.85 -15.10 -1.03
C THR A 32 -2.42 -14.13 0.00
N LEU A 33 -2.71 -14.59 1.22
CA LEU A 33 -3.20 -13.72 2.29
C LEU A 33 -2.15 -12.68 2.70
N ASP A 34 -0.89 -13.09 2.85
CA ASP A 34 0.22 -12.20 3.22
C ASP A 34 0.44 -11.10 2.15
N GLU A 35 0.42 -11.47 0.87
CA GLU A 35 0.53 -10.52 -0.24
C GLU A 35 -0.66 -9.56 -0.29
N ALA A 36 -1.89 -10.08 -0.22
CA ALA A 36 -3.10 -9.25 -0.25
C ALA A 36 -3.17 -8.29 0.94
N LEU A 37 -2.75 -8.73 2.13
CA LEU A 37 -2.68 -7.87 3.31
C LEU A 37 -1.66 -6.75 3.14
N ARG A 38 -0.47 -7.05 2.60
CA ARG A 38 0.54 -6.01 2.32
C ARG A 38 0.04 -4.96 1.35
N ASP A 39 -0.64 -5.38 0.28
CA ASP A 39 -1.19 -4.46 -0.71
C ASP A 39 -2.28 -3.55 -0.11
N LYS A 40 -3.24 -4.14 0.62
CA LYS A 40 -4.29 -3.36 1.30
C LYS A 40 -3.71 -2.42 2.35
N LEU A 41 -2.72 -2.86 3.12
CA LEU A 41 -2.07 -1.99 4.12
C LEU A 41 -1.30 -0.85 3.47
N ARG A 42 -0.61 -1.09 2.34
CA ARG A 42 0.07 -0.04 1.59
C ARG A 42 -0.92 1.04 1.16
N THR A 43 -2.05 0.63 0.59
CA THR A 43 -3.11 1.56 0.17
C THR A 43 -3.69 2.33 1.35
N ALA A 44 -4.06 1.64 2.43
CA ALA A 44 -4.62 2.26 3.63
C ALA A 44 -3.63 3.25 4.29
N ARG A 45 -2.33 2.90 4.34
CA ARG A 45 -1.28 3.80 4.86
C ARG A 45 -1.13 5.03 3.99
N HIS A 46 -1.16 4.87 2.67
CA HIS A 46 -1.09 6.00 1.75
C HIS A 46 -2.30 6.93 1.90
N GLU A 47 -3.50 6.38 2.04
CA GLU A 47 -4.71 7.16 2.31
C GLU A 47 -4.64 7.90 3.65
N ALA A 48 -4.21 7.21 4.71
CA ALA A 48 -4.02 7.82 6.03
C ALA A 48 -3.00 8.96 5.97
N TYR A 49 -1.86 8.73 5.31
CA TYR A 49 -0.82 9.74 5.12
C TYR A 49 -1.33 10.95 4.34
N ARG A 50 -2.08 10.74 3.26
CA ARG A 50 -2.70 11.84 2.49
C ARG A 50 -3.65 12.66 3.34
N ARG A 51 -4.45 12.03 4.20
CA ARG A 51 -5.37 12.72 5.10
C ARG A 51 -4.61 13.53 6.14
N GLU A 52 -3.58 12.95 6.74
CA GLU A 52 -2.75 13.63 7.75
C GLU A 52 -1.96 14.80 7.17
N ASN A 53 -1.51 14.69 5.92
CA ASN A 53 -0.69 15.72 5.26
C ASN A 53 -1.51 16.62 4.33
N ALA A 54 -2.85 16.55 4.38
CA ALA A 54 -3.73 17.28 3.47
C ALA A 54 -3.48 18.79 3.52
N GLU A 55 -3.27 19.35 4.72
CA GLU A 55 -2.98 20.77 4.90
C GLU A 55 -1.60 21.16 4.35
N ALA A 56 -0.59 20.31 4.52
CA ALA A 56 0.75 20.53 3.97
C ALA A 56 0.74 20.50 2.45
N TYR A 57 0.02 19.55 1.84
CA TYR A 57 -0.19 19.51 0.39
C TYR A 57 -0.97 20.73 -0.10
N ALA A 58 -2.00 21.17 0.62
CA ALA A 58 -2.75 22.37 0.26
C ALA A 58 -1.88 23.64 0.32
N ALA A 59 -1.03 23.76 1.35
CA ALA A 59 -0.09 24.87 1.48
C ALA A 59 0.96 24.85 0.36
N ALA A 60 1.51 23.67 0.03
CA ALA A 60 2.45 23.51 -1.07
C ALA A 60 1.82 23.84 -2.42
N ASN A 61 0.58 23.38 -2.68
CA ASN A 61 -0.14 23.68 -3.92
C ASN A 61 -0.39 25.18 -4.06
N ARG A 62 -0.84 25.87 -3.00
CA ARG A 62 -1.00 27.34 -3.03
C ARG A 62 0.31 28.04 -3.33
N TRP A 63 1.40 27.60 -2.72
CA TRP A 63 2.72 28.17 -3.01
C TRP A 63 3.10 28.00 -4.49
N VAL A 64 2.84 26.84 -5.10
CA VAL A 64 3.09 26.63 -6.53
C VAL A 64 2.17 27.49 -7.41
N GLU A 65 0.90 27.68 -7.02
CA GLU A 65 -0.03 28.57 -7.73
C GLU A 65 0.44 30.03 -7.68
N ASP A 66 0.94 30.47 -6.54
CA ASP A 66 1.37 31.85 -6.32
C ASP A 66 2.76 32.15 -6.92
N TYR A 67 3.69 31.18 -6.87
CA TYR A 67 5.11 31.39 -7.16
C TYR A 67 5.65 30.56 -8.34
N GLY A 68 4.84 29.68 -8.93
CA GLY A 68 5.26 28.76 -9.98
C GLY A 68 5.99 27.52 -9.43
N LEU A 69 6.42 26.63 -10.34
CA LEU A 69 7.15 25.43 -9.93
C LEU A 69 8.60 25.78 -9.57
N PRO A 70 9.10 25.35 -8.40
CA PRO A 70 10.50 25.55 -8.08
C PRO A 70 11.39 24.83 -9.10
N PHE A 71 12.44 25.52 -9.58
CA PHE A 71 13.43 24.97 -10.50
C PHE A 71 12.85 24.47 -11.84
N GLU A 72 11.74 25.05 -12.29
CA GLU A 72 11.17 24.75 -13.61
C GLU A 72 12.20 24.96 -14.73
N ASP A 73 13.03 25.98 -14.60
CA ASP A 73 14.08 26.34 -15.57
C ASP A 73 15.22 25.32 -15.69
N ASP A 74 15.42 24.45 -14.70
CA ASP A 74 16.50 23.45 -14.66
C ASP A 74 16.03 22.04 -15.06
N ARG A 75 14.78 21.89 -15.51
CA ARG A 75 14.18 20.57 -15.77
C ARG A 75 14.56 20.03 -17.15
N THR A 76 15.48 19.07 -17.21
CA THR A 76 15.86 18.37 -18.45
C THR A 76 14.86 17.26 -18.79
N PHE A 77 14.34 17.23 -20.03
CA PHE A 77 13.39 16.22 -20.54
C PHE A 77 14.10 15.02 -21.18
#